data_AF-A0A518N6J2-F1
#
_entry.id   AF-A0A518N6J2-F1
#
_cell.length_a   1.000
_cell.length_b   1.000
_cell.length_c   1.000
_cell.angle_alpha   90.00
_cell.angle_beta   90.00
_cell.angle_gamma   90.00
#
_symmetry.space_group_name_H-M   'P 1'
#
loop_
_entity.id
_entity.type
_entity.pdbx_description
1 polymer ?
#
loop_
_entity_poly.entity_id
_entity_poly.type
_entity_poly.pdbx_seq_one_letter_code
_entity_poly.pdbx_strand_id
1 'polypeptide(L)'
;MLELMWRRLLAGAMVCVCACGSWAEAVSPRQLLEVAEIGSPVISPDGRSVAFRVERASVERNTWGSVWYVQGLDEAAPRRVAEGGVPLRDSAGVSLPVAALWSPDGRWIYYRALLDGRVDVWRAAADGSQAGRVTRDSADVRDFSLSGDGGSIRYSVGATREEVLAAEQEDYERGTHIDGTVPIGQGLFRSGNVEGRLATQRFGSIWFSRMPLLGETPDRWYEIDLATGAKRALAAAEVKGPPPTALGLPEMEGDPWQHARNAGGQWVAILTRVGDGTGQLERPDVLLSVLPAGDAAGAVHCRAELCTARAISGIQWRPMHDEVVFTVTDPAEGLAQSMYRWNVRDGGVFEVVRAQGLLGGGRDPSSRCGISPAHLVCVAAEADRLPRLERIDLENGTRHVLFEPNEALAKDLALEAPARLLRWADAQGRRFTGQFYAARHVGGTPPPLFVTYYSCPGFVRGGVGDEWPLASLAQAGISALCINRLPGYTMDAVERHGEGMAAVESAVDMLAAEGEIDQARVGMGGLSFGGAVTLWTVTGSDVLAAASVANPVVSPLYYLIGSMNVNAD
;
A
#
# COMPACT_ATOMS: atom_id res chain seq x y z
N MET A 1 44.15 78.47 -29.11
CA MET A 1 43.04 78.17 -30.04
C MET A 1 42.42 76.87 -29.56
N LEU A 2 41.43 76.94 -28.67
CA LEU A 2 40.00 76.89 -29.02
C LEU A 2 39.73 75.70 -29.94
N GLU A 3 39.28 74.56 -29.40
CA GLU A 3 37.86 74.12 -29.28
C GLU A 3 37.80 72.77 -30.04
N LEU A 4 37.03 71.72 -29.76
CA LEU A 4 35.92 71.50 -28.86
C LEU A 4 35.77 69.97 -28.66
N MET A 5 35.66 69.57 -27.40
CA MET A 5 34.76 68.57 -26.82
C MET A 5 33.91 67.65 -27.74
N TRP A 6 34.08 66.33 -27.57
CA TRP A 6 32.97 65.41 -27.19
C TRP A 6 33.55 64.15 -26.50
N ARG A 7 33.58 64.12 -25.16
CA ARG A 7 32.79 63.23 -24.26
C ARG A 7 32.88 61.73 -24.62
N ARG A 8 33.71 60.93 -23.95
CA ARG A 8 33.61 60.36 -22.57
C ARG A 8 32.74 59.08 -22.50
N LEU A 9 33.35 58.07 -21.85
CA LEU A 9 32.78 56.89 -21.16
C LEU A 9 32.69 55.57 -21.95
N LEU A 10 33.84 54.93 -22.16
CA LEU A 10 33.95 53.46 -22.15
C LEU A 10 34.38 53.04 -20.74
N ALA A 11 33.42 52.94 -19.83
CA ALA A 11 33.60 52.26 -18.56
C ALA A 11 33.13 50.82 -18.73
N GLY A 12 34.02 49.87 -18.45
CA GLY A 12 33.78 48.45 -18.63
C GLY A 12 32.57 47.95 -17.84
N ALA A 13 31.57 47.46 -18.56
CA ALA A 13 30.58 46.55 -18.01
C ALA A 13 31.16 45.13 -18.15
N MET A 14 31.94 44.72 -17.15
CA MET A 14 32.22 43.30 -16.95
C MET A 14 30.92 42.69 -16.44
N VAL A 15 30.13 42.12 -17.35
CA VAL A 15 28.95 41.35 -17.01
C VAL A 15 29.45 40.09 -16.31
N CYS A 16 29.49 40.12 -14.98
CA CYS A 16 29.43 38.91 -14.18
C CYS A 16 28.09 38.25 -14.50
N VAL A 17 28.10 37.32 -15.46
CA VAL A 17 27.06 36.30 -15.54
C VAL A 17 27.20 35.50 -14.26
N CYS A 18 26.48 35.91 -13.21
CA CYS A 18 26.09 35.00 -12.16
C CYS A 18 25.28 33.92 -12.88
N ALA A 19 25.94 32.82 -13.23
CA ALA A 19 25.28 31.56 -13.41
C ALA A 19 24.66 31.22 -12.05
N CYS A 20 23.48 31.78 -11.77
CA CYS A 20 22.49 31.06 -11.00
C CYS A 20 22.22 29.81 -11.82
N GLY A 21 23.07 28.79 -11.64
CA GLY A 21 22.71 27.45 -12.03
C GLY A 21 21.39 27.20 -11.30
N SER A 22 20.30 27.17 -12.05
CA SER A 22 19.13 26.43 -11.62
C SER A 22 19.63 25.00 -11.51
N TRP A 23 20.14 24.64 -10.34
CA TRP A 23 20.45 23.26 -10.01
C TRP A 23 19.09 22.56 -10.07
N ALA A 24 18.84 21.85 -11.16
CA ALA A 24 17.66 21.01 -11.25
C ALA A 24 17.71 20.06 -10.03
N GLU A 25 16.65 20.04 -9.23
CA GLU A 25 16.54 19.08 -8.12
C GLU A 25 16.69 17.67 -8.69
N ALA A 26 17.68 16.92 -8.19
CA ALA A 26 17.92 15.56 -8.64
C ALA A 26 16.77 14.62 -8.24
N VAL A 27 16.10 14.91 -7.12
CA VAL A 27 14.88 14.26 -6.66
C VAL A 27 13.81 15.33 -6.40
N SER A 28 13.17 15.77 -7.48
CA SER A 28 12.04 16.71 -7.40
C SER A 28 10.75 16.05 -6.87
N PRO A 29 9.83 16.81 -6.27
CA PRO A 29 8.51 16.30 -5.86
C PRO A 29 7.75 15.62 -7.01
N ARG A 30 7.91 16.13 -8.25
CA ARG A 30 7.30 15.52 -9.43
C ARG A 30 7.86 14.14 -9.74
N GLN A 31 9.19 13.96 -9.67
CA GLN A 31 9.80 12.65 -9.91
C GLN A 31 9.34 11.61 -8.88
N LEU A 32 9.22 12.01 -7.60
CA LEU A 32 8.68 11.14 -6.56
C LEU A 32 7.21 10.75 -6.83
N LEU A 33 6.36 11.72 -7.18
CA LEU A 33 4.95 11.47 -7.49
C LEU A 33 4.78 10.55 -8.70
N GLU A 34 5.60 10.73 -9.74
CA GLU A 34 5.55 9.94 -10.97
C GLU A 34 6.40 8.66 -10.90
N VAL A 35 6.77 8.18 -9.71
CA VAL A 35 7.38 6.85 -9.52
C VAL A 35 6.46 5.77 -10.08
N ALA A 36 7.05 4.86 -10.85
CA ALA A 36 6.36 3.66 -11.32
C ALA A 36 6.26 2.63 -10.19
N GLU A 37 5.05 2.36 -9.71
CA GLU A 37 4.79 1.39 -8.66
C GLU A 37 4.47 0.02 -9.26
N ILE A 38 4.96 -1.05 -8.65
CA ILE A 38 4.73 -2.43 -9.10
C ILE A 38 3.69 -3.07 -8.19
N GLY A 39 2.55 -3.46 -8.76
CA GLY A 39 1.48 -4.17 -8.06
C GLY A 39 1.77 -5.67 -7.90
N SER A 40 0.91 -6.34 -7.14
CA SER A 40 1.10 -7.72 -6.67
C SER A 40 1.49 -8.72 -7.78
N PRO A 41 2.71 -9.27 -7.76
CA PRO A 41 3.17 -10.22 -8.77
C PRO A 41 2.52 -11.60 -8.58
N VAL A 42 2.13 -12.24 -9.68
CA VAL A 42 1.55 -13.59 -9.70
C VAL A 42 2.34 -14.49 -10.62
N ILE A 43 2.87 -15.60 -10.10
CA ILE A 43 3.66 -16.56 -10.86
C ILE A 43 2.72 -17.46 -11.69
N SER A 44 3.14 -17.80 -12.91
CA SER A 44 2.43 -18.71 -13.81
C SER A 44 2.32 -20.13 -13.23
N PRO A 45 1.32 -20.94 -13.65
CA PRO A 45 1.13 -22.29 -13.10
C PRO A 45 2.34 -23.21 -13.26
N ASP A 46 3.14 -23.02 -14.30
CA ASP A 46 4.38 -23.76 -14.56
C ASP A 46 5.59 -23.26 -13.75
N GLY A 47 5.44 -22.16 -13.00
CA GLY A 47 6.49 -21.56 -12.20
C GLY A 47 7.55 -20.78 -12.97
N ARG A 48 7.40 -20.58 -14.29
CA ARG A 48 8.46 -20.05 -15.17
C ARG A 48 8.35 -18.58 -15.49
N SER A 49 7.19 -17.97 -15.27
CA SER A 49 6.94 -16.56 -15.59
C SER A 49 6.21 -15.87 -14.46
N VAL A 50 6.28 -14.54 -14.42
CA VAL A 50 5.53 -13.71 -13.49
C VAL A 50 4.75 -12.64 -14.26
N ALA A 51 3.48 -12.46 -13.88
CA ALA A 51 2.66 -11.35 -14.33
C ALA A 51 2.60 -10.30 -13.22
N PHE A 52 2.72 -9.04 -13.59
CA PHE A 52 2.63 -7.92 -12.65
C PHE A 52 2.11 -6.66 -13.35
N ARG A 53 1.51 -5.77 -12.57
CA ARG A 53 1.02 -4.47 -13.04
C ARG A 53 2.02 -3.39 -12.65
N VAL A 54 2.26 -2.45 -13.55
CA VAL A 54 2.98 -1.21 -13.23
C VAL A 54 2.00 -0.06 -13.29
N GLU A 55 1.97 0.76 -12.25
CA GLU A 55 1.11 1.93 -12.10
C GLU A 55 1.95 3.19 -12.04
N ARG A 56 1.49 4.27 -12.66
CA ARG A 56 2.21 5.54 -12.65
C ARG A 56 1.25 6.71 -12.68
N ALA A 57 1.46 7.66 -11.78
CA ALA A 57 0.80 8.96 -11.84
C ALA A 57 1.30 9.75 -13.06
N SER A 58 0.47 10.66 -13.55
CA SER A 58 0.82 11.59 -14.62
C SER A 58 0.32 12.97 -14.22
N VAL A 59 1.24 13.85 -13.81
CA VAL A 59 0.90 15.22 -13.38
C VAL A 59 0.21 15.98 -14.51
N GLU A 60 0.76 15.87 -15.72
CA GLU A 60 0.25 16.58 -16.91
C GLU A 60 -1.21 16.23 -17.25
N ARG A 61 -1.57 14.95 -17.09
CA ARG A 61 -2.93 14.45 -17.39
C ARG A 61 -3.83 14.42 -16.15
N ASN A 62 -3.30 14.80 -14.98
CA ASN A 62 -3.97 14.68 -13.69
C ASN A 62 -4.68 13.33 -13.50
N THR A 63 -3.96 12.24 -13.78
CA THR A 63 -4.54 10.88 -13.75
C THR A 63 -3.48 9.83 -13.47
N TRP A 64 -3.92 8.60 -13.28
CA TRP A 64 -3.07 7.42 -13.16
C TRP A 64 -3.25 6.54 -14.40
N GLY A 65 -2.16 5.96 -14.87
CA GLY A 65 -2.17 4.90 -15.86
C GLY A 65 -1.56 3.64 -15.30
N SER A 66 -2.01 2.48 -15.80
CA SER A 66 -1.41 1.21 -15.46
C SER A 66 -1.25 0.31 -16.68
N VAL A 67 -0.26 -0.58 -16.62
CA VAL A 67 0.14 -1.48 -17.71
C VAL A 67 0.46 -2.85 -17.13
N TRP A 68 0.04 -3.91 -17.82
CA TRP A 68 0.38 -5.28 -17.48
C TRP A 68 1.64 -5.74 -18.20
N TYR A 69 2.50 -6.41 -17.44
CA TYR A 69 3.72 -7.03 -17.90
C TYR A 69 3.73 -8.52 -17.56
N VAL A 70 4.41 -9.30 -18.41
CA VAL A 70 4.80 -10.68 -18.13
C VAL A 70 6.30 -10.81 -18.35
N GLN A 71 7.00 -11.49 -17.45
CA GLN A 71 8.44 -11.74 -17.57
C GLN A 71 8.75 -13.20 -17.26
N GLY A 72 9.51 -13.88 -18.12
CA GLY A 72 10.12 -15.15 -17.76
C GLY A 72 11.16 -14.96 -16.65
N LEU A 73 11.21 -15.86 -15.67
CA LEU A 73 12.09 -15.72 -14.49
C LEU A 73 13.59 -15.75 -14.82
N ASP A 74 13.95 -16.22 -16.02
CA ASP A 74 15.31 -16.25 -16.55
C ASP A 74 15.48 -15.29 -17.74
N GLU A 75 14.47 -14.47 -18.05
CA GLU A 75 14.53 -13.46 -19.11
C GLU A 75 15.04 -12.11 -18.57
N ALA A 76 15.83 -11.42 -19.39
CA ALA A 76 16.48 -10.17 -18.99
C ALA A 76 15.53 -8.98 -18.80
N ALA A 77 14.34 -9.00 -19.41
CA ALA A 77 13.41 -7.88 -19.35
C ALA A 77 11.95 -8.34 -19.47
N PRO A 78 11.01 -7.63 -18.83
CA PRO A 78 9.60 -7.92 -18.96
C PRO A 78 9.04 -7.51 -20.33
N ARG A 79 8.00 -8.22 -20.75
CA ARG A 79 7.19 -7.88 -21.91
C ARG A 79 5.93 -7.17 -21.48
N ARG A 80 5.64 -6.04 -22.13
CA ARG A 80 4.35 -5.37 -22.03
C ARG A 80 3.28 -6.18 -22.75
N VAL A 81 2.22 -6.59 -22.06
CA VAL A 81 1.16 -7.46 -22.63
C VAL A 81 -0.18 -6.78 -22.81
N ALA A 82 -0.54 -5.78 -21.98
CA ALA A 82 -1.79 -5.03 -22.14
C ALA A 82 -1.82 -3.72 -21.34
N GLU A 83 -2.78 -2.84 -21.68
CA GLU A 83 -3.19 -1.74 -20.81
C GLU A 83 -3.90 -2.28 -19.56
N GLY A 84 -3.62 -1.68 -18.40
CA GLY A 84 -4.37 -1.94 -17.15
C GLY A 84 -5.42 -0.87 -16.84
N GLY A 85 -5.42 0.25 -17.58
CA GLY A 85 -6.33 1.37 -17.37
C GLY A 85 -6.02 2.20 -16.13
N VAL A 86 -7.01 2.95 -15.65
CA VAL A 86 -6.92 3.68 -14.38
C VAL A 86 -7.00 2.66 -13.24
N PRO A 87 -6.10 2.69 -12.22
CA PRO A 87 -6.19 1.79 -11.08
C PRO A 87 -7.53 1.94 -10.35
N LEU A 88 -8.21 0.82 -10.12
CA LEU A 88 -9.38 0.76 -9.25
C LEU A 88 -8.96 1.08 -7.81
N ARG A 89 -9.76 1.85 -7.08
CA ARG A 89 -9.43 2.31 -5.73
C ARG A 89 -10.55 2.02 -4.75
N ASP A 90 -10.19 1.80 -3.50
CA ASP A 90 -11.16 1.76 -2.41
C ASP A 90 -11.66 3.17 -2.04
N SER A 91 -12.57 3.24 -1.06
CA SER A 91 -13.12 4.51 -0.59
C SER A 91 -12.12 5.41 0.13
N ALA A 92 -10.97 4.88 0.56
CA ALA A 92 -9.87 5.66 1.13
C ALA A 92 -8.92 6.19 0.04
N GLY A 93 -9.16 5.86 -1.23
CA GLY A 93 -8.32 6.25 -2.35
C GLY A 93 -7.08 5.36 -2.50
N VAL A 94 -6.99 4.23 -1.80
CA VAL A 94 -5.89 3.27 -1.94
C VAL A 94 -6.17 2.39 -3.15
N SER A 95 -5.15 2.08 -3.95
CA SER A 95 -5.31 1.18 -5.10
C SER A 95 -5.65 -0.22 -4.62
N LEU A 96 -6.70 -0.81 -5.18
CA LEU A 96 -7.11 -2.16 -4.82
C LEU A 96 -5.99 -3.14 -5.22
N PRO A 97 -5.67 -4.15 -4.37
CA PRO A 97 -4.74 -5.20 -4.73
C PRO A 97 -5.34 -5.98 -5.91
N VAL A 98 -4.56 -6.13 -6.99
CA VAL A 98 -5.05 -6.80 -8.22
C VAL A 98 -4.31 -8.09 -8.44
N ALA A 99 -5.04 -9.20 -8.29
CA ALA A 99 -4.57 -10.51 -8.69
C ALA A 99 -5.00 -10.77 -10.14
N ALA A 100 -4.05 -10.73 -11.07
CA ALA A 100 -4.27 -11.37 -12.36
C ALA A 100 -4.46 -12.88 -12.12
N LEU A 101 -5.42 -13.47 -12.82
CA LEU A 101 -5.59 -14.92 -12.84
C LEU A 101 -4.93 -15.47 -14.10
N TRP A 102 -3.99 -16.40 -13.94
CA TRP A 102 -3.44 -17.15 -15.06
C TRP A 102 -4.43 -18.19 -15.55
N SER A 103 -4.49 -18.41 -16.87
CA SER A 103 -5.08 -19.64 -17.39
C SER A 103 -4.26 -20.85 -16.94
N PRO A 104 -4.88 -22.04 -16.76
CA PRO A 104 -4.16 -23.25 -16.33
C PRO A 104 -3.01 -23.65 -17.26
N ASP A 105 -3.13 -23.32 -18.55
CA ASP A 105 -2.10 -23.56 -19.57
C ASP A 105 -0.99 -22.48 -19.60
N GLY A 106 -1.08 -21.45 -18.76
CA GLY A 106 -0.11 -20.35 -18.67
C GLY A 106 -0.11 -19.41 -19.88
N ARG A 107 -1.06 -19.50 -20.81
CA ARG A 107 -1.08 -18.70 -22.05
C ARG A 107 -1.75 -17.34 -21.90
N TRP A 108 -2.61 -17.17 -20.91
CA TRP A 108 -3.41 -15.97 -20.72
C TRP A 108 -3.34 -15.48 -19.28
N ILE A 109 -3.44 -14.17 -19.12
CA ILE A 109 -3.79 -13.54 -17.85
C ILE A 109 -5.17 -12.87 -17.97
N TYR A 110 -5.94 -12.92 -16.90
CA TYR A 110 -7.25 -12.28 -16.77
C TYR A 110 -7.24 -11.28 -15.62
N TYR A 111 -7.83 -10.11 -15.82
CA TYR A 111 -7.81 -9.03 -14.82
C TYR A 111 -8.99 -8.08 -15.01
N ARG A 112 -9.33 -7.33 -13.96
CA ARG A 112 -10.26 -6.20 -14.04
C ARG A 112 -9.50 -4.93 -14.42
N ALA A 113 -10.07 -4.12 -15.30
CA ALA A 113 -9.51 -2.83 -15.68
C ALA A 113 -10.61 -1.79 -15.92
N LEU A 114 -10.34 -0.56 -15.47
CA LEU A 114 -11.13 0.63 -15.80
C LEU A 114 -10.57 1.28 -17.07
N LEU A 115 -11.23 1.03 -18.20
CA LEU A 115 -10.88 1.57 -19.50
C LEU A 115 -12.13 2.20 -20.13
N ASP A 116 -11.96 3.38 -20.70
CA ASP A 116 -13.04 4.14 -21.35
C ASP A 116 -14.30 4.34 -20.47
N GLY A 117 -14.08 4.53 -19.16
CA GLY A 117 -15.14 4.75 -18.16
C GLY A 117 -15.95 3.51 -17.79
N ARG A 118 -15.37 2.31 -17.96
CA ARG A 118 -16.04 1.02 -17.73
C ARG A 118 -15.11 0.05 -17.02
N VAL A 119 -15.62 -0.68 -16.05
CA VAL A 119 -14.88 -1.78 -15.42
C VAL A 119 -15.34 -3.11 -16.00
N ASP A 120 -14.39 -3.83 -16.60
CA ASP A 120 -14.64 -5.12 -17.25
C ASP A 120 -13.54 -6.13 -16.91
N VAL A 121 -13.82 -7.41 -17.18
CA VAL A 121 -12.77 -8.43 -17.26
C VAL A 121 -12.11 -8.34 -18.62
N TRP A 122 -10.79 -8.25 -18.60
CA TRP A 122 -9.92 -8.25 -19.77
C TRP A 122 -9.03 -9.49 -19.73
N ARG A 123 -8.54 -9.87 -20.91
CA ARG A 123 -7.51 -10.90 -21.07
C ARG A 123 -6.34 -10.40 -21.88
N ALA A 124 -5.15 -10.91 -21.59
CA ALA A 124 -3.95 -10.68 -22.38
C ALA A 124 -3.18 -11.99 -22.56
N ALA A 125 -2.70 -12.25 -23.76
CA ALA A 125 -1.80 -13.36 -24.03
C ALA A 125 -0.46 -13.07 -23.36
N ALA A 126 0.11 -14.06 -22.69
CA ALA A 126 1.36 -13.91 -21.93
C ALA A 126 2.55 -13.54 -22.83
N ASP A 127 2.48 -13.89 -24.11
CA ASP A 127 3.46 -13.54 -25.14
C ASP A 127 3.24 -12.14 -25.75
N GLY A 128 2.21 -11.41 -25.31
CA GLY A 128 1.83 -10.08 -25.80
C GLY A 128 1.19 -10.06 -27.19
N SER A 129 0.88 -11.23 -27.78
CA SER A 129 0.32 -11.30 -29.14
C SER A 129 -1.11 -10.79 -29.25
N GLN A 130 -1.88 -10.85 -28.15
CA GLN A 130 -3.30 -10.50 -28.14
C GLN A 130 -3.71 -9.91 -26.79
N ALA A 131 -4.58 -8.91 -26.81
CA ALA A 131 -5.27 -8.41 -25.63
C ALA A 131 -6.70 -8.02 -26.01
N GLY A 132 -7.65 -8.21 -25.10
CA GLY A 132 -9.03 -7.89 -25.39
C GLY A 132 -9.99 -8.04 -24.21
N ARG A 133 -11.13 -7.37 -24.35
CA ARG A 133 -12.22 -7.37 -23.39
C ARG A 133 -12.99 -8.70 -23.46
N VAL A 134 -13.26 -9.28 -22.30
CA VAL A 134 -14.02 -10.54 -22.14
C VAL A 134 -15.49 -10.25 -21.86
N THR A 135 -15.78 -9.43 -20.84
CA THR A 135 -17.16 -9.06 -20.46
C THR A 135 -17.63 -7.82 -21.22
N ARG A 136 -18.92 -7.68 -21.55
CA ARG A 136 -19.48 -6.46 -22.18
C ARG A 136 -20.78 -6.02 -21.52
N ASP A 137 -20.77 -5.93 -20.19
CA ASP A 137 -21.97 -5.62 -19.41
C ASP A 137 -22.32 -4.13 -19.41
N SER A 138 -23.60 -3.82 -19.20
CA SER A 138 -24.08 -2.43 -19.02
C SER A 138 -23.73 -1.88 -17.64
N ALA A 139 -23.51 -2.77 -16.67
CA ALA A 139 -22.96 -2.51 -15.35
C ALA A 139 -21.44 -2.74 -15.30
N ASP A 140 -20.80 -2.22 -14.26
CA ASP A 140 -19.37 -2.43 -14.01
C ASP A 140 -19.14 -3.75 -13.26
N VAL A 141 -18.12 -4.52 -13.69
CA VAL A 141 -17.76 -5.79 -13.06
C VAL A 141 -17.21 -5.54 -11.67
N ARG A 142 -17.82 -6.16 -10.65
CA ARG A 142 -17.43 -6.06 -9.23
C ARG A 142 -16.44 -7.14 -8.81
N ASP A 143 -16.63 -8.37 -9.27
CA ASP A 143 -15.75 -9.49 -9.00
C ASP A 143 -15.73 -10.51 -10.16
N PHE A 144 -14.69 -11.34 -10.23
CA PHE A 144 -14.61 -12.45 -11.17
C PHE A 144 -13.72 -13.61 -10.71
N SER A 145 -13.96 -14.79 -11.27
CA SER A 145 -13.15 -16.00 -11.10
C SER A 145 -13.01 -16.77 -12.41
N LEU A 146 -11.95 -17.54 -12.53
CA LEU A 146 -11.69 -18.45 -13.64
C LEU A 146 -11.99 -19.90 -13.20
N SER A 147 -12.63 -20.68 -14.06
CA SER A 147 -12.84 -22.11 -13.81
C SER A 147 -11.50 -22.87 -13.76
N GLY A 148 -11.43 -23.98 -13.01
CA GLY A 148 -10.19 -24.74 -12.83
C GLY A 148 -9.62 -25.34 -14.12
N ASP A 149 -10.47 -25.58 -15.13
CA ASP A 149 -10.09 -26.00 -16.48
C ASP A 149 -9.76 -24.81 -17.42
N GLY A 150 -10.00 -23.58 -16.99
CA GLY A 150 -9.77 -22.36 -17.76
C GLY A 150 -10.77 -22.14 -18.91
N GLY A 151 -11.87 -22.89 -18.95
CA GLY A 151 -12.88 -22.81 -20.00
C GLY A 151 -13.91 -21.69 -19.82
N SER A 152 -14.15 -21.22 -18.60
CA SER A 152 -15.16 -20.19 -18.33
C SER A 152 -14.73 -19.17 -17.27
N ILE A 153 -15.31 -17.97 -17.36
CA ILE A 153 -15.21 -16.92 -16.33
C ILE A 153 -16.57 -16.72 -15.71
N ARG A 154 -16.62 -16.72 -14.37
CA ARG A 154 -17.76 -16.26 -13.60
C ARG A 154 -17.50 -14.86 -13.11
N TYR A 155 -18.47 -13.97 -13.22
CA TYR A 155 -18.32 -12.58 -12.78
C TYR A 155 -19.62 -12.02 -12.24
N SER A 156 -19.49 -10.99 -11.42
CA SER A 156 -20.62 -10.29 -10.81
C SER A 156 -20.72 -8.84 -11.25
N VAL A 157 -21.97 -8.35 -11.31
CA VAL A 157 -22.28 -6.95 -11.59
C VAL A 157 -23.44 -6.48 -10.71
N GLY A 158 -23.41 -5.20 -10.32
CA GLY A 158 -24.49 -4.53 -9.60
C GLY A 158 -25.47 -3.83 -10.53
N ALA A 159 -26.01 -2.69 -10.06
CA ALA A 159 -26.79 -1.77 -10.88
C ALA A 159 -26.01 -1.32 -12.13
N THR A 160 -26.75 -1.12 -13.22
CA THR A 160 -26.18 -0.62 -14.48
C THR A 160 -25.70 0.82 -14.31
N ARG A 161 -24.73 1.22 -15.14
CA ARG A 161 -24.24 2.61 -15.12
C ARG A 161 -25.36 3.63 -15.38
N GLU A 162 -26.32 3.28 -16.24
CA GLU A 162 -27.50 4.11 -16.53
C GLU A 162 -28.42 4.24 -15.32
N GLU A 163 -28.75 3.13 -14.64
CA GLU A 163 -29.54 3.14 -13.40
C GLU A 163 -28.89 4.01 -12.32
N VAL A 164 -27.57 3.92 -12.15
CA VAL A 164 -26.82 4.74 -11.19
C VAL A 164 -26.92 6.22 -11.57
N LEU A 165 -26.65 6.59 -12.83
CA LEU A 165 -26.73 7.98 -13.29
C LEU A 165 -28.14 8.56 -13.16
N ALA A 166 -29.17 7.78 -13.45
CA ALA A 166 -30.56 8.17 -13.28
C ALA A 166 -30.92 8.38 -11.81
N ALA A 167 -30.50 7.46 -10.93
CA ALA A 167 -30.74 7.59 -9.48
C ALA A 167 -30.02 8.80 -8.89
N GLU A 168 -28.79 9.11 -9.35
CA GLU A 168 -28.08 10.32 -8.94
C GLU A 168 -28.86 11.58 -9.34
N GLN A 169 -29.34 11.63 -10.58
CA GLN A 169 -30.10 12.76 -11.10
C GLN A 169 -31.43 12.95 -10.37
N GLU A 170 -32.13 11.86 -10.08
CA GLU A 170 -33.39 11.85 -9.35
C GLU A 170 -33.21 12.30 -7.88
N ASP A 171 -32.13 11.88 -7.21
CA ASP A 171 -31.76 12.34 -5.87
C ASP A 171 -31.52 13.86 -5.83
N TYR A 172 -30.89 14.40 -6.89
CA TYR A 172 -30.68 15.85 -7.03
C TYR A 172 -31.99 16.62 -7.25
N GLU A 173 -32.84 16.15 -8.17
CA GLU A 173 -34.08 16.83 -8.56
C GLU A 173 -35.12 16.86 -7.43
N ARG A 174 -35.21 15.79 -6.63
CA ARG A 174 -36.12 15.72 -5.48
C ARG A 174 -35.54 16.34 -4.20
N GLY A 175 -34.25 16.66 -4.21
CA GLY A 175 -33.48 17.00 -3.03
C GLY A 175 -33.09 15.75 -2.22
N THR A 176 -31.82 15.66 -1.85
CA THR A 176 -31.28 14.54 -1.07
C THR A 176 -31.91 14.51 0.33
N HIS A 177 -32.64 13.44 0.65
CA HIS A 177 -33.14 13.20 2.00
C HIS A 177 -31.98 12.81 2.92
N ILE A 178 -31.73 13.61 3.97
CA ILE A 178 -30.66 13.35 4.93
C ILE A 178 -31.09 12.24 5.89
N ASP A 179 -30.48 11.06 5.74
CA ASP A 179 -30.58 9.94 6.66
C ASP A 179 -29.18 9.39 7.01
N GLY A 180 -29.13 8.29 7.75
CA GLY A 180 -27.86 7.70 8.20
C GLY A 180 -26.94 7.20 7.09
N THR A 181 -27.42 7.10 5.85
CA THR A 181 -26.60 6.71 4.72
C THR A 181 -25.93 7.91 4.04
N VAL A 182 -26.30 9.14 4.39
CA VAL A 182 -25.82 10.34 3.71
C VAL A 182 -24.59 10.94 4.40
N PRO A 183 -23.45 11.09 3.70
CA PRO A 183 -22.24 11.68 4.27
C PRO A 183 -22.35 13.21 4.34
N ILE A 184 -22.92 13.72 5.44
CA ILE A 184 -22.97 15.17 5.68
C ILE A 184 -21.55 15.67 6.00
N GLY A 185 -21.02 16.65 5.26
CA GLY A 185 -19.63 17.09 5.37
C GLY A 185 -18.85 17.05 4.05
N GLN A 186 -19.43 16.47 3.01
CA GLN A 186 -19.04 16.65 1.61
C GLN A 186 -20.24 17.18 0.80
N GLY A 187 -20.01 17.57 -0.46
CA GLY A 187 -21.13 17.87 -1.37
C GLY A 187 -22.07 16.67 -1.50
N LEU A 188 -23.38 16.88 -1.57
CA LEU A 188 -24.35 15.77 -1.56
C LEU A 188 -24.60 15.15 -2.94
N PHE A 189 -24.21 15.84 -4.01
CA PHE A 189 -24.40 15.40 -5.39
C PHE A 189 -23.06 15.41 -6.12
N ARG A 190 -22.70 14.28 -6.76
CA ARG A 190 -21.50 14.12 -7.61
C ARG A 190 -20.27 14.85 -7.06
N SER A 191 -19.88 14.52 -5.83
CA SER A 191 -18.81 15.20 -5.10
C SER A 191 -17.62 14.30 -4.77
N GLY A 192 -17.83 12.98 -4.75
CA GLY A 192 -16.78 12.00 -4.49
C GLY A 192 -16.38 11.29 -5.78
N ASN A 193 -15.10 10.97 -5.93
CA ASN A 193 -14.63 10.19 -7.07
C ASN A 193 -14.97 8.71 -6.88
N VAL A 194 -15.65 8.11 -7.86
CA VAL A 194 -15.90 6.67 -7.95
C VAL A 194 -15.56 6.25 -9.37
N GLU A 195 -14.56 5.37 -9.51
CA GLU A 195 -14.13 4.80 -10.79
C GLU A 195 -13.94 5.84 -11.91
N GLY A 196 -13.22 6.93 -11.59
CA GLY A 196 -12.80 7.92 -12.57
C GLY A 196 -13.83 9.02 -12.89
N ARG A 197 -14.95 9.08 -12.16
CA ARG A 197 -15.93 10.16 -12.27
C ARG A 197 -16.38 10.67 -10.91
N LEU A 198 -16.85 11.91 -10.87
CA LEU A 198 -17.60 12.40 -9.73
C LEU A 198 -18.97 11.70 -9.65
N ALA A 199 -19.28 11.13 -8.49
CA ALA A 199 -20.46 10.33 -8.21
C ALA A 199 -21.10 10.74 -6.89
N THR A 200 -22.41 10.51 -6.77
CA THR A 200 -23.11 10.66 -5.49
C THR A 200 -22.81 9.42 -4.65
N GLN A 201 -22.32 9.65 -3.43
CA GLN A 201 -21.91 8.59 -2.52
C GLN A 201 -22.88 8.45 -1.34
N ARG A 202 -22.90 7.24 -0.78
CA ARG A 202 -23.52 6.91 0.51
C ARG A 202 -22.47 6.29 1.44
N PHE A 203 -22.68 6.37 2.74
CA PHE A 203 -21.94 5.56 3.72
C PHE A 203 -22.11 4.08 3.36
N GLY A 204 -21.00 3.34 3.38
CA GLY A 204 -21.05 1.87 3.33
C GLY A 204 -21.21 1.27 4.72
N SER A 205 -21.05 -0.05 4.80
CA SER A 205 -21.14 -0.82 6.04
C SER A 205 -20.05 -0.50 7.06
N ILE A 206 -18.90 0.02 6.61
CA ILE A 206 -17.79 0.40 7.49
C ILE A 206 -17.82 1.92 7.73
N TRP A 207 -17.73 2.35 8.98
CA TRP A 207 -17.81 3.73 9.49
C TRP A 207 -17.72 4.88 8.45
N PHE A 208 -16.55 5.15 7.87
CA PHE A 208 -16.34 6.22 6.88
C PHE A 208 -16.20 5.72 5.43
N SER A 209 -16.45 4.44 5.19
CA SER A 209 -16.47 3.90 3.82
C SER A 209 -17.53 4.61 2.97
N ARG A 210 -17.23 4.72 1.68
CA ARG A 210 -18.10 5.38 0.70
C ARG A 210 -18.38 4.39 -0.41
N MET A 211 -19.63 4.37 -0.86
CA MET A 211 -20.05 3.59 -2.02
C MET A 211 -20.88 4.46 -2.96
N PRO A 212 -20.90 4.17 -4.27
CA PRO A 212 -21.82 4.84 -5.17
C PRO A 212 -23.27 4.58 -4.78
N LEU A 213 -24.17 5.48 -5.19
CA LEU A 213 -25.61 5.23 -5.11
C LEU A 213 -25.96 3.91 -5.81
N LEU A 214 -26.87 3.13 -5.21
CA LEU A 214 -27.18 1.75 -5.60
C LEU A 214 -26.02 0.74 -5.42
N GLY A 215 -24.96 1.11 -4.71
CA GLY A 215 -23.83 0.23 -4.35
C GLY A 215 -24.27 -1.08 -3.70
N GLU A 216 -25.25 -1.03 -2.80
CA GLU A 216 -25.85 -2.19 -2.10
C GLU A 216 -26.78 -3.05 -2.96
N THR A 217 -26.98 -2.70 -4.24
CA THR A 217 -27.79 -3.54 -5.14
C THR A 217 -27.18 -4.94 -5.19
N PRO A 218 -27.95 -6.01 -4.90
CA PRO A 218 -27.43 -7.36 -4.89
C PRO A 218 -26.78 -7.74 -6.21
N ASP A 219 -25.64 -8.43 -6.12
CA ASP A 219 -24.89 -8.86 -7.28
C ASP A 219 -25.69 -9.85 -8.13
N ARG A 220 -25.71 -9.58 -9.44
CA ARG A 220 -26.14 -10.51 -10.48
C ARG A 220 -24.92 -11.19 -11.04
N TRP A 221 -24.96 -12.50 -11.11
CA TRP A 221 -23.83 -13.32 -11.52
C TRP A 221 -24.05 -13.95 -12.88
N TYR A 222 -22.97 -14.03 -13.64
CA TYR A 222 -22.96 -14.58 -14.99
C TYR A 222 -21.75 -15.47 -15.19
N GLU A 223 -21.87 -16.40 -16.12
CA GLU A 223 -20.76 -17.23 -16.61
C GLU A 223 -20.61 -16.99 -18.11
N ILE A 224 -19.38 -16.80 -18.56
CA ILE A 224 -19.01 -16.69 -19.98
C ILE A 224 -18.11 -17.86 -20.33
N ASP A 225 -18.51 -18.62 -21.34
CA ASP A 225 -17.66 -19.62 -21.99
C ASP A 225 -16.61 -18.90 -22.86
N LEU A 226 -15.33 -19.17 -22.62
CA LEU A 226 -14.22 -18.43 -23.24
C LEU A 226 -13.94 -18.84 -24.69
N ALA A 227 -14.46 -19.99 -25.14
CA ALA A 227 -14.30 -20.46 -26.52
C ALA A 227 -15.38 -19.87 -27.44
N THR A 228 -16.61 -19.81 -26.96
CA THR A 228 -17.79 -19.38 -27.73
C THR A 228 -18.19 -17.94 -27.46
N GLY A 229 -17.79 -17.37 -26.32
CA GLY A 229 -18.29 -16.08 -25.83
C GLY A 229 -19.73 -16.12 -25.34
N ALA A 230 -20.33 -17.31 -25.22
CA ALA A 230 -21.71 -17.46 -24.76
C ALA A 230 -21.82 -17.07 -23.28
N LYS A 231 -22.72 -16.13 -22.99
CA LYS A 231 -23.01 -15.64 -21.64
C LYS A 231 -24.30 -16.28 -21.12
N ARG A 232 -24.30 -16.80 -19.89
CA ARG A 232 -25.50 -17.24 -19.17
C ARG A 232 -25.58 -16.60 -17.78
N ALA A 233 -26.79 -16.42 -17.27
CA ALA A 233 -27.00 -16.03 -15.87
C ALA A 233 -26.78 -17.23 -14.94
N LEU A 234 -26.27 -16.96 -13.75
CA LEU A 234 -26.11 -17.95 -12.67
C LEU A 234 -27.18 -17.72 -11.60
N ALA A 235 -27.81 -18.80 -11.15
CA ALA A 235 -28.65 -18.74 -9.97
C ALA A 235 -27.80 -18.50 -8.71
N ALA A 236 -28.36 -17.85 -7.69
CA ALA A 236 -27.64 -17.57 -6.44
C ALA A 236 -27.05 -18.82 -5.78
N ALA A 237 -27.69 -20.00 -5.96
CA ALA A 237 -27.20 -21.27 -5.46
C ALA A 237 -25.96 -21.81 -6.20
N GLU A 238 -25.73 -21.41 -7.46
CA GLU A 238 -24.55 -21.81 -8.24
C GLU A 238 -23.31 -20.98 -7.88
N VAL A 239 -23.54 -19.76 -7.36
CA VAL A 239 -22.51 -18.80 -7.00
C VAL A 239 -22.06 -18.97 -5.56
N LYS A 240 -23.02 -19.26 -4.67
CA LYS A 240 -22.71 -19.68 -3.31
C LYS A 240 -22.05 -21.06 -3.39
N GLY A 241 -20.72 -21.05 -3.56
CA GLY A 241 -19.90 -22.11 -2.99
C GLY A 241 -20.27 -22.27 -1.50
N PRO A 242 -19.88 -23.37 -0.84
CA PRO A 242 -19.99 -23.41 0.62
C PRO A 242 -19.42 -22.09 1.15
N PRO A 243 -20.09 -21.41 2.10
CA PRO A 243 -19.56 -20.17 2.65
C PRO A 243 -18.07 -20.39 2.92
N PRO A 244 -17.17 -19.41 2.66
CA PRO A 244 -15.90 -19.46 3.36
C PRO A 244 -16.32 -19.57 4.81
N THR A 245 -16.18 -20.75 5.40
CA THR A 245 -16.52 -20.97 6.79
C THR A 245 -15.72 -19.89 7.50
N ALA A 246 -16.41 -18.84 7.96
CA ALA A 246 -15.83 -17.81 8.81
C ALA A 246 -15.09 -18.61 9.86
N LEU A 247 -13.74 -18.64 9.76
CA LEU A 247 -12.87 -19.72 10.25
C LEU A 247 -13.66 -20.62 11.20
N GLY A 248 -14.35 -21.62 10.64
CA GLY A 248 -15.38 -22.41 11.33
C GLY A 248 -14.72 -23.38 12.29
N LEU A 249 -13.87 -22.81 13.14
CA LEU A 249 -12.90 -23.44 14.01
C LEU A 249 -13.37 -23.10 15.42
N PRO A 250 -14.44 -23.75 15.92
CA PRO A 250 -14.74 -23.67 17.33
C PRO A 250 -13.51 -24.10 18.14
N GLU A 251 -13.23 -23.38 19.23
CA GLU A 251 -12.18 -23.71 20.21
C GLU A 251 -10.71 -23.44 19.81
N MET A 252 -10.42 -22.41 18.99
CA MET A 252 -9.04 -21.92 18.88
C MET A 252 -8.68 -20.96 20.02
N GLU A 253 -7.47 -21.11 20.56
CA GLU A 253 -6.87 -20.12 21.47
C GLU A 253 -6.65 -18.81 20.71
N GLY A 254 -7.10 -17.68 21.29
CA GLY A 254 -6.85 -16.34 20.76
C GLY A 254 -7.72 -15.92 19.58
N ASP A 255 -7.30 -14.88 18.87
CA ASP A 255 -8.07 -14.21 17.80
C ASP A 255 -7.45 -14.46 16.42
N PRO A 256 -7.93 -15.47 15.66
CA PRO A 256 -7.36 -15.81 14.35
C PRO A 256 -7.72 -14.77 13.29
N TRP A 257 -6.75 -14.36 12.48
CA TRP A 257 -6.93 -13.22 11.55
C TRP A 257 -6.39 -13.45 10.14
N GLN A 258 -5.51 -14.43 9.94
CA GLN A 258 -5.01 -14.80 8.62
C GLN A 258 -4.95 -16.32 8.47
N HIS A 259 -5.22 -16.82 7.26
CA HIS A 259 -5.08 -18.22 6.94
C HIS A 259 -4.53 -18.43 5.52
N ALA A 260 -3.89 -19.58 5.30
CA ALA A 260 -3.45 -20.04 3.99
C ALA A 260 -3.69 -21.56 3.88
N ARG A 261 -4.24 -22.01 2.74
CA ARG A 261 -4.51 -23.43 2.49
C ARG A 261 -3.47 -24.02 1.55
N ASN A 262 -3.17 -25.30 1.74
CA ASN A 262 -2.39 -26.05 0.76
C ASN A 262 -3.22 -26.36 -0.49
N ALA A 263 -2.55 -26.70 -1.61
CA ALA A 263 -3.21 -26.97 -2.89
C ALA A 263 -4.26 -28.10 -2.82
N GLY A 264 -4.10 -29.06 -1.89
CA GLY A 264 -5.06 -30.15 -1.67
C GLY A 264 -6.15 -29.85 -0.64
N GLY A 265 -6.16 -28.67 -0.02
CA GLY A 265 -7.12 -28.28 1.04
C GLY A 265 -7.00 -29.04 2.37
N GLN A 266 -6.07 -29.99 2.47
CA GLN A 266 -5.84 -30.86 3.63
C GLN A 266 -5.20 -30.15 4.81
N TRP A 267 -4.49 -29.04 4.61
CA TRP A 267 -3.80 -28.32 5.68
C TRP A 267 -4.14 -26.84 5.59
N VAL A 268 -4.37 -26.23 6.76
CA VAL A 268 -4.65 -24.80 6.89
C VAL A 268 -3.64 -24.20 7.84
N ALA A 269 -2.75 -23.35 7.35
CA ALA A 269 -1.91 -22.51 8.18
C ALA A 269 -2.73 -21.31 8.68
N ILE A 270 -2.56 -20.93 9.94
CA ILE A 270 -3.32 -19.88 10.61
C ILE A 270 -2.37 -19.02 11.44
N LEU A 271 -2.57 -17.70 11.38
CA LEU A 271 -2.03 -16.76 12.35
C LEU A 271 -3.11 -16.35 13.33
N THR A 272 -2.77 -16.48 14.61
CA THR A 272 -3.65 -16.13 15.72
C THR A 272 -2.98 -15.11 16.63
N ARG A 273 -3.72 -14.08 17.03
CA ARG A 273 -3.25 -13.15 18.06
C ARG A 273 -3.49 -13.76 19.44
N VAL A 274 -2.47 -13.77 20.28
CA VAL A 274 -2.46 -14.36 21.63
C VAL A 274 -1.80 -13.40 22.62
N GLY A 275 -1.79 -13.77 23.90
CA GLY A 275 -1.31 -12.91 24.98
C GLY A 275 -2.41 -12.01 25.56
N ASP A 276 -2.03 -11.18 26.53
CA ASP A 276 -2.92 -10.23 27.19
C ASP A 276 -3.12 -9.00 26.32
N GLY A 277 -4.36 -8.77 25.88
CA GLY A 277 -4.76 -7.60 25.10
C GLY A 277 -5.25 -6.42 25.94
N THR A 278 -5.11 -6.46 27.27
CA THR A 278 -5.60 -5.40 28.16
C THR A 278 -5.01 -4.05 27.75
N GLY A 279 -5.88 -3.07 27.48
CA GLY A 279 -5.50 -1.73 27.04
C GLY A 279 -5.12 -1.62 25.55
N GLN A 280 -5.13 -2.73 24.79
CA GLN A 280 -4.83 -2.78 23.37
C GLN A 280 -6.07 -3.21 22.57
N LEU A 281 -6.19 -2.79 21.30
CA LEU A 281 -7.28 -3.25 20.41
C LEU A 281 -7.12 -4.72 20.05
N GLU A 282 -5.88 -5.16 19.91
CA GLU A 282 -5.50 -6.49 19.48
C GLU A 282 -4.50 -7.07 20.47
N ARG A 283 -4.53 -8.39 20.68
CA ARG A 283 -3.52 -9.05 21.51
C ARG A 283 -2.13 -8.96 20.84
N PRO A 284 -1.05 -8.79 21.63
CA PRO A 284 0.25 -8.37 21.11
C PRO A 284 1.07 -9.49 20.47
N ASP A 285 0.89 -10.74 20.90
CA ASP A 285 1.70 -11.85 20.45
C ASP A 285 1.03 -12.57 19.27
N VAL A 286 1.84 -13.20 18.42
CA VAL A 286 1.36 -13.97 17.26
C VAL A 286 1.76 -15.43 17.40
N LEU A 287 0.78 -16.31 17.21
CA LEU A 287 0.94 -17.75 17.16
C LEU A 287 0.73 -18.26 15.73
N LEU A 288 1.76 -18.89 15.16
CA LEU A 288 1.68 -19.59 13.88
C LEU A 288 1.36 -21.07 14.11
N SER A 289 0.25 -21.53 13.53
CA SER A 289 -0.23 -22.91 13.65
C SER A 289 -0.62 -23.49 12.30
N VAL A 290 -0.61 -24.83 12.18
CA VAL A 290 -1.24 -25.53 11.06
C VAL A 290 -2.27 -26.53 11.58
N LEU A 291 -3.44 -26.54 10.95
CA LEU A 291 -4.53 -27.47 11.23
C LEU A 291 -4.58 -28.57 10.16
N PRO A 292 -4.33 -29.84 10.51
CA PRO A 292 -4.61 -30.98 9.65
C PRO A 292 -6.13 -31.14 9.45
N ALA A 293 -6.57 -31.29 8.21
CA ALA A 293 -7.99 -31.35 7.79
C ALA A 293 -8.86 -30.18 8.28
N GLY A 294 -8.27 -29.09 8.75
CA GLY A 294 -8.99 -27.98 9.38
C GLY A 294 -9.50 -28.29 10.80
N ASP A 295 -9.04 -29.37 11.43
CA ASP A 295 -9.42 -29.73 12.80
C ASP A 295 -8.52 -29.00 13.82
N ALA A 296 -9.15 -28.23 14.70
CA ALA A 296 -8.47 -27.48 15.77
C ALA A 296 -7.84 -28.42 16.82
N ALA A 297 -8.42 -29.60 17.06
CA ALA A 297 -7.90 -30.56 18.03
C ALA A 297 -6.55 -31.17 17.60
N GLY A 298 -6.24 -31.12 16.30
CA GLY A 298 -4.98 -31.58 15.70
C GLY A 298 -3.96 -30.46 15.45
N ALA A 299 -4.16 -29.26 15.99
CA ALA A 299 -3.31 -28.11 15.70
C ALA A 299 -1.83 -28.37 16.03
N VAL A 300 -0.96 -28.11 15.06
CA VAL A 300 0.49 -28.12 15.24
C VAL A 300 0.96 -26.67 15.33
N HIS A 301 1.60 -26.30 16.43
CA HIS A 301 2.16 -24.96 16.63
C HIS A 301 3.64 -24.92 16.19
N CYS A 302 4.05 -23.82 15.58
CA CYS A 302 5.47 -23.58 15.33
C CYS A 302 6.16 -23.22 16.64
N ARG A 303 7.16 -24.03 17.06
CA ARG A 303 7.88 -23.88 18.34
C ARG A 303 9.33 -23.41 18.18
N ALA A 304 9.79 -23.19 16.96
CA ALA A 304 11.16 -22.75 16.70
C ALA A 304 11.33 -21.27 17.09
N GLU A 305 12.51 -20.89 17.55
CA GLU A 305 12.84 -19.50 17.92
C GLU A 305 12.62 -18.49 16.78
N LEU A 306 12.72 -18.96 15.53
CA LEU A 306 12.51 -18.16 14.33
C LEU A 306 11.03 -17.83 14.06
N CYS A 307 10.08 -18.49 14.74
CA CYS A 307 8.64 -18.21 14.64
C CYS A 307 7.99 -17.81 15.96
N THR A 308 8.59 -18.13 17.11
CA THR A 308 8.07 -17.74 18.43
C THR A 308 8.50 -16.33 18.82
N ALA A 309 7.60 -15.56 19.43
CA ALA A 309 7.85 -14.16 19.83
C ALA A 309 8.32 -13.27 18.66
N ARG A 310 7.79 -13.53 17.46
CA ARG A 310 8.05 -12.75 16.26
C ARG A 310 6.77 -12.06 15.80
N ALA A 311 6.91 -10.85 15.26
CA ALA A 311 5.81 -10.12 14.62
C ALA A 311 5.51 -10.71 13.23
N ILE A 312 4.96 -11.93 13.20
CA ILE A 312 4.58 -12.61 11.96
C ILE A 312 3.39 -11.87 11.35
N SER A 313 3.58 -11.32 10.15
CA SER A 313 2.62 -10.45 9.47
C SER A 313 2.01 -11.07 8.21
N GLY A 314 2.51 -12.22 7.78
CA GLY A 314 2.08 -12.85 6.54
C GLY A 314 2.38 -14.34 6.50
N ILE A 315 1.47 -15.12 5.92
CA ILE A 315 1.66 -16.56 5.63
C ILE A 315 1.20 -16.91 4.22
N GLN A 316 1.94 -17.84 3.60
CA GLN A 316 1.64 -18.46 2.32
C GLN A 316 2.04 -19.94 2.35
N TRP A 317 1.33 -20.79 1.63
CA TRP A 317 1.73 -22.20 1.51
C TRP A 317 2.68 -22.39 0.33
N ARG A 318 3.80 -23.11 0.52
CA ARG A 318 4.75 -23.39 -0.56
C ARG A 318 4.15 -24.45 -1.49
N PRO A 319 3.89 -24.15 -2.77
CA PRO A 319 3.29 -25.13 -3.67
C PRO A 319 4.11 -26.43 -3.73
N MET A 320 3.42 -27.58 -3.71
CA MET A 320 4.01 -28.93 -3.77
C MET A 320 4.91 -29.36 -2.59
N HIS A 321 4.96 -28.59 -1.50
CA HIS A 321 5.81 -28.88 -0.34
C HIS A 321 5.00 -28.78 0.94
N ASP A 322 5.28 -29.61 1.95
CA ASP A 322 4.65 -29.51 3.27
C ASP A 322 5.26 -28.36 4.10
N GLU A 323 5.33 -27.17 3.51
CA GLU A 323 5.97 -25.99 4.09
C GLU A 323 5.08 -24.75 4.05
N VAL A 324 5.07 -24.03 5.16
CA VAL A 324 4.49 -22.69 5.26
C VAL A 324 5.62 -21.66 5.14
N VAL A 325 5.52 -20.77 4.17
CA VAL A 325 6.37 -19.58 4.09
C VAL A 325 5.71 -18.48 4.90
N PHE A 326 6.44 -17.91 5.88
CA PHE A 326 5.93 -16.82 6.70
C PHE A 326 6.86 -15.61 6.68
N THR A 327 6.26 -14.43 6.84
CA THR A 327 6.94 -13.14 6.85
C THR A 327 6.90 -12.54 8.25
N VAL A 328 8.05 -12.10 8.75
CA VAL A 328 8.17 -11.30 9.97
C VAL A 328 8.42 -9.86 9.56
N THR A 329 7.59 -8.93 10.04
CA THR A 329 7.78 -7.49 9.87
C THR A 329 8.18 -6.92 11.22
N ASP A 330 9.47 -6.60 11.41
CA ASP A 330 10.04 -6.30 12.72
C ASP A 330 9.97 -4.79 13.04
N PRO A 331 9.17 -4.36 14.04
CA PRO A 331 9.08 -2.96 14.43
C PRO A 331 10.39 -2.37 14.96
N ALA A 332 11.25 -3.18 15.58
CA ALA A 332 12.55 -2.74 16.08
C ALA A 332 13.57 -2.50 14.96
N GLU A 333 13.33 -3.08 13.79
CA GLU A 333 14.13 -2.90 12.58
C GLU A 333 13.42 -1.97 11.57
N GLY A 334 12.58 -1.05 12.04
CA GLY A 334 11.94 -0.06 11.17
C GLY A 334 10.92 -0.65 10.21
N LEU A 335 10.26 -1.76 10.61
CA LEU A 335 9.34 -2.55 9.79
C LEU A 335 10.03 -3.31 8.65
N ALA A 336 11.33 -3.58 8.78
CA ALA A 336 12.04 -4.45 7.86
C ALA A 336 11.47 -5.88 7.87
N GLN A 337 11.50 -6.53 6.71
CA GLN A 337 10.96 -7.88 6.54
C GLN A 337 12.04 -8.96 6.46
N SER A 338 11.71 -10.09 7.06
CA SER A 338 12.39 -11.37 6.84
C SER A 338 11.38 -12.46 6.51
N MET A 339 11.78 -13.43 5.69
CA MET A 339 10.95 -14.55 5.27
C MET A 339 11.62 -15.86 5.65
N TYR A 340 10.79 -16.82 6.06
CA TYR A 340 11.21 -18.12 6.55
C TYR A 340 10.31 -19.19 5.95
N ARG A 341 10.80 -20.43 5.88
CA ARG A 341 10.00 -21.61 5.56
C ARG A 341 9.95 -22.54 6.76
N TRP A 342 8.76 -22.97 7.13
CA TRP A 342 8.49 -23.92 8.20
C TRP A 342 7.96 -25.22 7.61
N ASN A 343 8.73 -26.31 7.76
CA ASN A 343 8.29 -27.65 7.43
C ASN A 343 7.38 -28.19 8.54
N VAL A 344 6.11 -28.44 8.19
CA VAL A 344 5.08 -28.78 9.17
C VAL A 344 5.15 -30.23 9.65
N ARG A 345 5.94 -31.08 8.98
CA ARG A 345 6.10 -32.49 9.35
C ARG A 345 7.21 -32.72 10.35
N ASP A 346 8.38 -32.14 10.12
CA ASP A 346 9.55 -32.31 11.00
C ASP A 346 9.75 -31.14 11.97
N GLY A 347 9.06 -30.01 11.76
CA GLY A 347 9.11 -28.83 12.61
C GLY A 347 10.30 -27.90 12.32
N GLY A 348 11.12 -28.20 11.31
CA GLY A 348 12.26 -27.38 10.92
C GLY A 348 11.85 -26.01 10.38
N VAL A 349 12.53 -24.96 10.84
CA VAL A 349 12.35 -23.59 10.33
C VAL A 349 13.67 -23.08 9.78
N PHE A 350 13.62 -22.58 8.55
CA PHE A 350 14.80 -22.09 7.83
C PHE A 350 14.57 -20.65 7.40
N GLU A 351 15.57 -19.79 7.64
CA GLU A 351 15.58 -18.45 7.06
C GLU A 351 15.76 -18.54 5.55
N VAL A 352 14.88 -17.87 4.81
CA VAL A 352 14.99 -17.72 3.36
C VAL A 352 15.74 -16.43 3.04
N VAL A 353 15.29 -15.30 3.58
CA VAL A 353 15.88 -13.99 3.25
C VAL A 353 15.55 -12.95 4.33
N ARG A 354 16.44 -11.97 4.48
CA ARG A 354 16.24 -10.76 5.29
C ARG A 354 16.54 -9.51 4.46
N ALA A 355 15.74 -8.47 4.64
CA ALA A 355 15.94 -7.16 4.03
C ALA A 355 16.03 -6.05 5.08
N GLN A 356 16.43 -4.85 4.66
CA GLN A 356 16.43 -3.62 5.48
C GLN A 356 15.11 -2.83 5.36
N GLY A 357 14.21 -3.27 4.47
CA GLY A 357 12.89 -2.70 4.24
C GLY A 357 11.88 -3.79 3.92
N LEU A 358 10.89 -3.50 3.08
CA LEU A 358 9.92 -4.50 2.66
C LEU A 358 10.49 -5.42 1.59
N LEU A 359 10.17 -6.71 1.71
CA LEU A 359 10.36 -7.69 0.65
C LEU A 359 9.12 -7.74 -0.25
N GLY A 360 7.91 -7.62 0.30
CA GLY A 360 6.67 -7.56 -0.47
C GLY A 360 6.06 -6.17 -0.50
N GLY A 361 5.48 -5.76 -1.64
CA GLY A 361 4.53 -4.65 -1.69
C GLY A 361 5.08 -3.25 -1.92
N GLY A 362 6.40 -3.06 -1.98
CA GLY A 362 7.03 -1.75 -2.20
C GLY A 362 6.81 -0.76 -1.05
N ARG A 363 5.57 -0.30 -0.85
CA ARG A 363 5.15 0.59 0.25
C ARG A 363 4.03 -0.01 1.11
N ASP A 364 3.39 -1.07 0.63
CA ASP A 364 2.30 -1.74 1.34
C ASP A 364 2.82 -3.00 2.06
N PRO A 365 2.95 -3.00 3.40
CA PRO A 365 3.45 -4.15 4.15
C PRO A 365 2.51 -5.36 4.12
N SER A 366 1.25 -5.19 3.69
CA SER A 366 0.27 -6.28 3.58
C SER A 366 0.35 -7.06 2.26
N SER A 367 1.03 -6.50 1.27
CA SER A 367 1.17 -7.09 -0.06
C SER A 367 2.12 -8.29 -0.03
N ARG A 368 1.70 -9.36 -0.72
CA ARG A 368 2.40 -10.65 -0.73
C ARG A 368 3.24 -10.82 -2.00
N CYS A 369 4.32 -11.59 -1.87
CA CYS A 369 5.06 -12.08 -3.03
C CYS A 369 4.28 -13.17 -3.76
N GLY A 370 4.45 -13.26 -5.08
CA GLY A 370 4.10 -14.46 -5.82
C GLY A 370 4.99 -15.63 -5.38
N ILE A 371 4.46 -16.85 -5.35
CA ILE A 371 5.18 -18.03 -4.86
C ILE A 371 5.05 -19.21 -5.83
N SER A 372 6.16 -19.91 -6.04
CA SER A 372 6.27 -21.17 -6.77
C SER A 372 6.92 -22.23 -5.89
N PRO A 373 7.02 -23.50 -6.34
CA PRO A 373 7.76 -24.52 -5.59
C PRO A 373 9.22 -24.14 -5.30
N ALA A 374 9.86 -23.31 -6.13
CA ALA A 374 11.28 -22.99 -5.99
C ALA A 374 11.56 -21.54 -5.59
N HIS A 375 10.67 -20.61 -5.93
CA HIS A 375 11.00 -19.18 -5.89
C HIS A 375 9.85 -18.35 -5.32
N LEU A 376 10.23 -17.25 -4.67
CA LEU A 376 9.36 -16.10 -4.45
C LEU A 376 9.64 -15.05 -5.52
N VAL A 377 8.61 -14.33 -5.95
CA VAL A 377 8.76 -13.11 -6.74
C VAL A 377 8.10 -11.96 -5.99
N CYS A 378 8.91 -10.98 -5.63
CA CYS A 378 8.66 -10.02 -4.57
C CYS A 378 8.86 -8.59 -5.09
N VAL A 379 8.07 -7.64 -4.59
CA VAL A 379 8.27 -6.21 -4.85
C VAL A 379 9.02 -5.61 -3.65
N ALA A 380 10.35 -5.65 -3.73
CA ALA A 380 11.22 -5.23 -2.65
C ALA A 380 11.47 -3.71 -2.70
N ALA A 381 11.58 -3.09 -1.54
CA ALA A 381 11.88 -1.67 -1.39
C ALA A 381 12.47 -1.37 -0.01
N GLU A 382 13.32 -0.35 0.05
CA GLU A 382 13.91 0.20 1.27
C GLU A 382 13.60 1.69 1.32
N ALA A 383 13.82 2.37 2.45
CA ALA A 383 13.40 3.74 2.65
C ALA A 383 13.87 4.68 1.52
N ASP A 384 15.11 4.54 1.08
CA ASP A 384 15.75 5.26 -0.02
C ASP A 384 15.98 4.41 -1.29
N ARG A 385 15.41 3.21 -1.35
CA ARG A 385 15.51 2.33 -2.53
C ARG A 385 14.14 1.99 -3.08
N LEU A 386 13.88 2.50 -4.29
CA LEU A 386 12.58 2.41 -4.93
C LEU A 386 12.13 0.97 -5.20
N PRO A 387 10.80 0.75 -5.33
CA PRO A 387 10.24 -0.56 -5.60
C PRO A 387 10.84 -1.21 -6.85
N ARG A 388 11.28 -2.46 -6.70
CA ARG A 388 11.83 -3.31 -7.76
C ARG A 388 11.31 -4.73 -7.63
N LEU A 389 11.17 -5.42 -8.75
CA LEU A 389 10.77 -6.81 -8.79
C LEU A 389 12.00 -7.69 -8.61
N GLU A 390 11.98 -8.58 -7.62
CA GLU A 390 13.06 -9.53 -7.35
C GLU A 390 12.53 -10.96 -7.35
N ARG A 391 13.34 -11.88 -7.88
CA ARG A 391 13.21 -13.31 -7.66
C ARG A 391 14.10 -13.72 -6.50
N ILE A 392 13.56 -14.52 -5.59
CA ILE A 392 14.27 -15.02 -4.41
C ILE A 392 14.15 -16.54 -4.40
N ASP A 393 15.28 -17.23 -4.35
CA ASP A 393 15.32 -18.69 -4.23
C ASP A 393 14.92 -19.14 -2.81
N LEU A 394 13.96 -20.07 -2.70
CA LEU A 394 13.43 -20.54 -1.42
C LEU A 394 14.39 -21.45 -0.64
N GLU A 395 15.41 -22.02 -1.29
CA GLU A 395 16.36 -22.93 -0.65
C GLU A 395 17.60 -22.21 -0.13
N ASN A 396 18.14 -21.28 -0.92
CA ASN A 396 19.41 -20.63 -0.58
C ASN A 396 19.32 -19.10 -0.38
N GLY A 397 18.14 -18.50 -0.59
CA GLY A 397 17.92 -17.08 -0.36
C GLY A 397 18.53 -16.14 -1.40
N THR A 398 19.11 -16.67 -2.49
CA THR A 398 19.74 -15.84 -3.53
C THR A 398 18.68 -14.94 -4.19
N ARG A 399 19.01 -13.65 -4.27
CA ARG A 399 18.13 -12.61 -4.82
C ARG A 399 18.63 -12.18 -6.20
N HIS A 400 17.70 -12.05 -7.13
CA HIS A 400 17.95 -11.54 -8.48
C HIS A 400 16.92 -10.47 -8.83
N VAL A 401 17.37 -9.27 -9.20
CA VAL A 401 16.47 -8.22 -9.71
C VAL A 401 15.98 -8.65 -11.10
N LEU A 402 14.67 -8.77 -11.25
CA LEU A 402 14.00 -9.05 -12.52
C LEU A 402 13.70 -7.76 -13.28
N PHE A 403 13.23 -6.74 -12.56
CA PHE A 403 12.80 -5.49 -13.16
C PHE A 403 12.88 -4.31 -12.18
N GLU A 404 13.48 -3.20 -12.62
CA GLU A 404 13.64 -1.97 -11.83
C GLU A 404 13.21 -0.76 -12.68
N PRO A 405 11.92 -0.38 -12.66
CA PRO A 405 11.39 0.65 -13.57
C PRO A 405 11.86 2.06 -13.25
N ASN A 406 12.44 2.29 -12.06
CA ASN A 406 12.85 3.60 -11.57
C ASN A 406 14.37 3.72 -11.33
N GLU A 407 15.19 2.91 -12.02
CA GLU A 407 16.63 2.80 -11.75
C GLU A 407 17.37 4.15 -11.75
N ALA A 408 17.01 5.08 -12.65
CA ALA A 408 17.64 6.40 -12.71
C ALA A 408 17.37 7.22 -11.44
N LEU A 409 16.11 7.32 -11.01
CA LEU A 409 15.74 8.03 -9.79
C LEU A 409 16.29 7.35 -8.54
N ALA A 410 16.42 6.01 -8.55
CA ALA A 410 17.04 5.28 -7.45
C ALA A 410 18.51 5.66 -7.25
N LYS A 411 19.25 5.86 -8.35
CA LYS A 411 20.64 6.34 -8.27
C LYS A 411 20.71 7.76 -7.71
N ASP A 412 19.86 8.66 -8.19
CA ASP A 412 19.82 10.05 -7.71
C ASP A 412 19.45 10.12 -6.22
N LEU A 413 18.48 9.31 -5.78
CA LEU A 413 18.05 9.25 -4.38
C LEU A 413 19.15 8.75 -3.45
N ALA A 414 19.82 7.65 -3.82
CA ALA A 414 20.92 7.07 -3.04
C ALA A 414 22.12 8.02 -2.91
N LEU A 415 22.33 8.90 -3.90
CA LEU A 415 23.41 9.89 -3.89
C LEU A 415 23.07 11.14 -3.07
N GLU A 416 21.86 11.65 -3.22
CA GLU A 416 21.52 13.01 -2.78
C GLU A 416 20.68 13.07 -1.50
N ALA A 417 19.93 12.02 -1.18
CA ALA A 417 19.10 11.95 0.02
C ALA A 417 18.96 10.50 0.53
N PRO A 418 20.07 9.84 0.94
CA PRO A 418 20.00 8.51 1.53
C PRO A 418 19.25 8.54 2.87
N ALA A 419 18.55 7.45 3.17
CA ALA A 419 17.80 7.29 4.40
C ALA A 419 18.63 6.55 5.46
N ARG A 420 18.46 6.95 6.72
CA ARG A 420 19.05 6.27 7.87
C ARG A 420 17.95 5.85 8.84
N LEU A 421 17.94 4.57 9.21
CA LEU A 421 17.07 4.06 10.26
C LEU A 421 17.55 4.57 11.63
N LEU A 422 16.72 5.37 12.28
CA LEU A 422 16.89 5.79 13.67
C LEU A 422 16.23 4.80 14.62
N ARG A 423 16.85 4.63 15.78
CA ARG A 423 16.30 3.91 16.93
C ARG A 423 16.59 4.72 18.18
N TRP A 424 15.56 5.04 18.94
CA TRP A 424 15.72 5.81 20.17
C TRP A 424 14.72 5.36 21.21
N ALA A 425 14.96 5.81 22.44
CA ALA A 425 14.03 5.63 23.54
C ALA A 425 13.65 7.00 24.11
N ASP A 426 12.40 7.14 24.52
CA ASP A 426 11.99 8.30 25.30
C ASP A 426 12.38 8.17 26.79
N ALA A 427 11.99 9.17 27.59
CA ALA A 427 12.25 9.20 29.03
C ALA A 427 11.58 8.05 29.81
N GLN A 428 10.57 7.39 29.25
CA GLN A 428 9.89 6.22 29.83
C GLN A 428 10.50 4.90 29.36
N GLY A 429 11.51 4.94 28.49
CA GLY A 429 12.16 3.75 27.92
C GLY A 429 11.37 3.12 26.78
N ARG A 430 10.28 3.75 26.29
CA ARG A 430 9.54 3.29 25.11
C ARG A 430 10.44 3.45 23.89
N ARG A 431 10.57 2.39 23.09
CA ARG A 431 11.48 2.35 21.96
C ARG A 431 10.75 2.65 20.66
N PHE A 432 11.25 3.64 19.94
CA PHE A 432 10.72 4.07 18.65
C PHE A 432 11.73 3.81 17.53
N THR A 433 11.22 3.72 16.31
CA THR A 433 12.01 3.64 15.09
C THR A 433 11.51 4.64 14.07
N GLY A 434 12.38 5.04 13.14
CA GLY A 434 12.00 5.98 12.08
C GLY A 434 13.04 6.09 10.98
N GLN A 435 12.64 6.55 9.80
CA GLN A 435 13.52 6.75 8.66
C GLN A 435 13.86 8.24 8.54
N PHE A 436 15.15 8.55 8.63
CA PHE A 436 15.67 9.91 8.64
C PHE A 436 16.43 10.23 7.35
N TYR A 437 16.06 11.33 6.71
CA TYR A 437 16.73 11.91 5.55
C TYR A 437 17.44 13.17 6.03
N ALA A 438 18.77 13.12 6.08
CA ALA A 438 19.57 14.27 6.47
C ALA A 438 19.50 15.36 5.40
N ALA A 439 19.30 16.61 5.81
CA ALA A 439 19.34 17.73 4.88
C ALA A 439 20.70 17.81 4.17
N ARG A 440 20.67 18.19 2.89
CA ARG A 440 21.87 18.62 2.19
C ARG A 440 22.42 19.88 2.87
N HIS A 441 23.56 19.75 3.54
CA HIS A 441 24.13 20.83 4.34
C HIS A 441 24.78 21.89 3.45
N VAL A 442 24.29 23.14 3.54
CA VAL A 442 24.91 24.31 2.90
C VAL A 442 25.16 25.35 3.99
N GLY A 443 26.27 25.21 4.73
CA GLY A 443 26.64 26.15 5.80
C GLY A 443 27.31 25.47 6.99
N GLY A 444 27.28 26.12 8.16
CA GLY A 444 27.73 25.56 9.44
C GLY A 444 26.65 25.62 10.53
N THR A 445 25.39 25.83 10.14
CA THR A 445 24.23 25.91 11.05
C THR A 445 23.37 24.66 10.88
N PRO A 446 22.93 24.00 11.97
CA PRO A 446 22.04 22.85 11.87
C PRO A 446 20.78 23.14 11.03
N PRO A 447 20.30 22.21 10.19
CA PRO A 447 19.12 22.39 9.33
C PRO A 447 17.80 22.32 10.12
N PRO A 448 16.70 22.87 9.59
CA PRO A 448 15.36 22.61 10.14
C PRO A 448 14.95 21.14 9.95
N LEU A 449 13.95 20.68 10.70
CA LEU A 449 13.39 19.32 10.62
C LEU A 449 11.91 19.34 10.20
N PHE A 450 11.49 18.40 9.37
CA PHE A 450 10.09 18.08 9.11
C PHE A 450 9.77 16.65 9.52
N VAL A 451 8.78 16.45 10.40
CA VAL A 451 8.40 15.14 10.95
C VAL A 451 7.08 14.66 10.37
N THR A 452 7.00 13.37 10.04
CA THR A 452 5.75 12.66 9.74
C THR A 452 5.58 11.47 10.67
N TYR A 453 4.33 11.12 10.96
CA TYR A 453 3.92 10.01 11.81
C TYR A 453 2.78 9.28 11.08
N TYR A 454 2.63 7.96 11.07
CA TYR A 454 3.01 6.98 12.08
C TYR A 454 3.48 5.63 11.51
N SER A 455 3.77 5.57 10.22
CA SER A 455 4.10 4.32 9.52
C SER A 455 5.00 4.61 8.34
N CYS A 456 6.17 3.97 8.33
CA CYS A 456 7.26 4.22 7.40
C CYS A 456 7.83 2.93 6.77
N PRO A 457 7.00 1.97 6.33
CA PRO A 457 7.49 0.73 5.75
C PRO A 457 7.98 0.93 4.31
N GLY A 458 8.99 0.14 3.91
CA GLY A 458 9.39 0.02 2.51
C GLY A 458 9.95 1.32 1.95
N PHE A 459 9.53 1.71 0.75
CA PHE A 459 9.93 2.99 0.16
C PHE A 459 9.21 4.16 0.83
N VAL A 460 9.95 4.96 1.60
CA VAL A 460 9.39 6.10 2.35
C VAL A 460 9.40 7.34 1.46
N ARG A 461 8.35 7.47 0.65
CA ARG A 461 8.16 8.61 -0.25
C ARG A 461 7.68 9.87 0.49
N GLY A 462 6.48 9.81 1.05
CA GLY A 462 5.87 10.96 1.73
C GLY A 462 5.05 10.68 2.97
N GLY A 463 5.44 9.64 3.72
CA GLY A 463 4.70 9.18 4.89
C GLY A 463 3.33 8.59 4.53
N VAL A 464 2.46 8.47 5.53
CA VAL A 464 1.08 8.00 5.32
C VAL A 464 0.33 8.96 4.40
N GLY A 465 -0.32 8.42 3.36
CA GLY A 465 -1.01 9.23 2.35
C GLY A 465 -0.14 9.72 1.21
N ASP A 466 1.18 9.63 1.37
CA ASP A 466 2.14 10.16 0.40
C ASP A 466 2.03 11.68 0.18
N GLU A 467 1.91 12.42 1.27
CA GLU A 467 1.55 13.84 1.26
C GLU A 467 2.77 14.79 1.23
N TRP A 468 3.88 14.42 1.88
CA TRP A 468 5.05 15.30 2.02
C TRP A 468 6.32 14.68 1.41
N PRO A 469 6.95 15.26 0.37
CA PRO A 469 8.05 14.62 -0.34
C PRO A 469 9.36 14.64 0.47
N LEU A 470 9.60 13.64 1.33
CA LEU A 470 10.65 13.68 2.37
C LEU A 470 12.06 13.82 1.79
N ALA A 471 12.37 13.07 0.74
CA ALA A 471 13.67 13.15 0.07
C ALA A 471 13.89 14.51 -0.62
N SER A 472 12.83 15.10 -1.20
CA SER A 472 12.92 16.43 -1.82
C SER A 472 13.10 17.53 -0.76
N LEU A 473 12.46 17.39 0.41
CA LEU A 473 12.69 18.29 1.55
C LEU A 473 14.17 18.25 1.98
N ALA A 474 14.74 17.04 2.10
CA ALA A 474 16.15 16.86 2.44
C ALA A 474 17.09 17.52 1.42
N GLN A 475 16.83 17.36 0.11
CA GLN A 475 17.58 18.05 -0.93
C GLN A 475 17.46 19.58 -0.87
N ALA A 476 16.28 20.08 -0.49
CA ALA A 476 16.00 21.51 -0.32
C ALA A 476 16.58 22.10 0.98
N GLY A 477 17.28 21.30 1.79
CA GLY A 477 17.94 21.76 3.02
C GLY A 477 17.08 21.63 4.29
N ILE A 478 16.02 20.82 4.26
CA ILE A 478 15.16 20.52 5.41
C ILE A 478 15.29 19.03 5.74
N SER A 479 15.85 18.69 6.90
CA SER A 479 15.94 17.29 7.33
C SER A 479 14.52 16.73 7.46
N ALA A 480 14.31 15.46 7.12
CA ALA A 480 12.99 14.86 7.18
C ALA A 480 13.01 13.55 7.97
N LEU A 481 12.03 13.35 8.85
CA LEU A 481 11.91 12.15 9.67
C LEU A 481 10.51 11.56 9.52
N CYS A 482 10.43 10.29 9.16
CA CYS A 482 9.21 9.50 9.26
C CYS A 482 9.31 8.59 10.49
N ILE A 483 8.40 8.72 11.45
CA ILE A 483 8.38 7.95 12.69
C ILE A 483 7.35 6.83 12.62
N ASN A 484 7.74 5.61 13.00
CA ASN A 484 6.83 4.50 13.23
C ASN A 484 6.21 4.60 14.63
N ARG A 485 4.89 4.38 14.74
CA ARG A 485 4.25 4.20 16.05
C ARG A 485 4.76 2.95 16.76
N LEU A 486 4.50 2.91 18.06
CA LEU A 486 4.69 1.70 18.86
C LEU A 486 3.85 0.53 18.30
N PRO A 487 4.33 -0.72 18.46
CA PRO A 487 3.55 -1.91 18.11
C PRO A 487 2.21 -1.96 18.84
N GLY A 488 1.20 -2.55 18.20
CA GLY A 488 -0.15 -2.64 18.75
C GLY A 488 -0.99 -1.39 18.47
N TYR A 489 -2.05 -1.24 19.24
CA TYR A 489 -2.98 -0.12 19.18
C TYR A 489 -3.53 0.13 20.57
N THR A 490 -2.95 1.10 21.28
CA THR A 490 -3.42 1.53 22.59
C THR A 490 -4.85 2.06 22.49
N MET A 491 -5.77 1.50 23.27
CA MET A 491 -7.20 1.86 23.24
C MET A 491 -7.48 3.19 23.91
N ASP A 492 -6.73 3.53 24.97
CA ASP A 492 -6.82 4.85 25.58
C ASP A 492 -6.31 5.90 24.60
N ALA A 493 -7.22 6.79 24.19
CA ALA A 493 -6.89 7.78 23.18
C ALA A 493 -5.88 8.82 23.68
N VAL A 494 -5.95 9.23 24.95
CA VAL A 494 -5.04 10.26 25.50
C VAL A 494 -3.63 9.70 25.58
N GLU A 495 -3.49 8.47 26.09
CA GLU A 495 -2.24 7.73 26.12
C GLU A 495 -1.67 7.57 24.71
N ARG A 496 -2.47 7.09 23.75
CA ARG A 496 -2.01 6.86 22.37
C ARG A 496 -1.55 8.14 21.66
N HIS A 497 -2.23 9.27 21.87
CA HIS A 497 -1.77 10.55 21.31
C HIS A 497 -0.51 11.05 22.03
N GLY A 498 -0.44 10.86 23.35
CA GLY A 498 0.75 11.15 24.16
C GLY A 498 1.98 10.33 23.77
N GLU A 499 1.82 9.05 23.40
CA GLU A 499 2.87 8.22 22.83
C GLU A 499 3.44 8.85 21.54
N GLY A 500 2.56 9.30 20.64
CA GLY A 500 2.97 9.96 19.39
C GLY A 500 3.69 11.28 19.65
N MET A 501 3.20 12.10 20.57
CA MET A 501 3.85 13.36 20.97
C MET A 501 5.24 13.11 21.58
N ALA A 502 5.34 12.15 22.51
CA ALA A 502 6.61 11.78 23.13
C ALA A 502 7.62 11.23 22.12
N ALA A 503 7.16 10.48 21.11
CA ALA A 503 8.01 10.01 20.01
C ALA A 503 8.67 11.18 19.26
N VAL A 504 7.90 12.24 18.97
CA VAL A 504 8.39 13.44 18.28
C VAL A 504 9.35 14.22 19.17
N GLU A 505 8.98 14.51 20.41
CA GLU A 505 9.81 15.27 21.36
C GLU A 505 11.17 14.60 21.58
N SER A 506 11.16 13.30 21.89
CA SER A 506 12.39 12.55 22.14
C SER A 506 13.29 12.41 20.89
N ALA A 507 12.70 12.33 19.69
CA ALA A 507 13.48 12.33 18.45
C ALA A 507 14.13 13.68 18.17
N VAL A 508 13.41 14.78 18.41
CA VAL A 508 13.92 16.15 18.25
C VAL A 508 15.08 16.39 19.22
N ASP A 509 14.92 16.04 20.49
CA ASP A 509 15.97 16.20 21.50
C ASP A 509 17.25 15.43 21.14
N MET A 510 17.10 14.16 20.71
CA MET A 510 18.22 13.33 20.26
C MET A 510 18.97 13.98 19.08
N LEU A 511 18.25 14.33 18.01
CA LEU A 511 18.85 14.89 16.80
C LEU A 511 19.47 16.28 17.04
N ALA A 512 18.86 17.10 17.90
CA ALA A 512 19.39 18.40 18.29
C ALA A 512 20.67 18.27 19.12
N ALA A 513 20.71 17.33 20.07
CA ALA A 513 21.90 17.05 20.88
C ALA A 513 23.08 16.55 20.02
N GLU A 514 22.79 15.84 18.93
CA GLU A 514 23.77 15.40 17.93
C GLU A 514 24.18 16.50 16.95
N GLY A 515 23.51 17.66 16.99
CA GLY A 515 23.75 18.79 16.08
C GLY A 515 23.25 18.57 14.66
N GLU A 516 22.41 17.54 14.43
CA GLU A 516 21.88 17.19 13.12
C GLU A 516 20.69 18.07 12.70
N ILE A 517 20.03 18.73 13.65
CA ILE A 517 18.90 19.63 13.40
C ILE A 517 18.93 20.86 14.34
N ASP A 518 18.21 21.89 13.95
CA ASP A 518 17.92 23.07 14.77
C ASP A 518 16.58 22.89 15.49
N GLN A 519 16.64 22.72 16.83
CA GLN A 519 15.48 22.48 17.67
C GLN A 519 14.43 23.61 17.61
N ALA A 520 14.83 24.84 17.26
CA ALA A 520 13.90 25.96 17.13
C ALA A 520 13.13 25.95 15.79
N ARG A 521 13.46 25.05 14.86
CA ARG A 521 12.88 25.00 13.52
C ARG A 521 12.40 23.59 13.15
N VAL A 522 11.41 23.12 13.90
CA VAL A 522 10.75 21.83 13.65
C VAL A 522 9.34 22.05 13.10
N GLY A 523 9.04 21.46 11.96
CA GLY A 523 7.70 21.32 11.40
C GLY A 523 7.20 19.89 11.53
N MET A 524 5.88 19.70 11.58
CA MET A 524 5.29 18.36 11.56
C MET A 524 4.07 18.31 10.63
N GLY A 525 3.87 17.17 9.97
CA GLY A 525 2.64 16.88 9.27
C GLY A 525 2.15 15.46 9.42
N GLY A 526 0.89 15.23 9.07
CA GLY A 526 0.32 13.90 9.09
C GLY A 526 -1.06 13.78 8.42
N LEU A 527 -1.33 12.56 7.95
CA LEU A 527 -2.64 12.09 7.49
C LEU A 527 -3.17 11.03 8.45
N SER A 528 -4.49 10.88 8.52
CA SER A 528 -5.18 9.91 9.38
C SER A 528 -4.80 10.14 10.84
N PHE A 529 -4.39 9.10 11.57
CA PHE A 529 -3.92 9.23 12.95
C PHE A 529 -2.70 10.15 13.08
N GLY A 530 -1.84 10.27 12.05
CA GLY A 530 -0.70 11.18 12.04
C GLY A 530 -1.14 12.65 12.11
N GLY A 531 -2.23 13.01 11.42
CA GLY A 531 -2.79 14.36 11.50
C GLY A 531 -3.37 14.67 12.88
N ALA A 532 -3.99 13.67 13.51
CA ALA A 532 -4.50 13.81 14.88
C ALA A 532 -3.37 14.02 15.90
N VAL A 533 -2.28 13.24 15.80
CA VAL A 533 -1.09 13.43 16.65
C VAL A 533 -0.42 14.77 16.37
N THR A 534 -0.34 15.22 15.11
CA THR A 534 0.21 16.54 14.77
C THR A 534 -0.55 17.65 15.49
N LEU A 535 -1.88 17.64 15.44
CA LEU A 535 -2.71 18.62 16.16
C LEU A 535 -2.57 18.50 17.67
N TRP A 536 -2.50 17.27 18.21
CA TRP A 536 -2.26 17.04 19.63
C TRP A 536 -0.94 17.64 20.09
N THR A 537 0.15 17.41 19.35
CA THR A 537 1.48 17.97 19.62
C THR A 537 1.45 19.49 19.57
N VAL A 538 0.79 20.10 18.58
CA VAL A 538 0.62 21.57 18.51
C VAL A 538 -0.07 22.13 19.77
N THR A 539 -1.02 21.40 20.35
CA THR A 539 -1.75 21.85 21.54
C THR A 539 -1.07 21.51 22.87
N GLY A 540 -0.22 20.48 22.88
CA GLY A 540 0.35 19.89 24.10
C GLY A 540 1.85 20.12 24.29
N SER A 541 2.54 20.68 23.31
CA SER A 541 4.00 20.85 23.30
C SER A 541 4.41 22.10 22.53
N ASP A 542 5.55 22.70 22.92
CA ASP A 542 6.18 23.83 22.23
C ASP A 542 7.23 23.38 21.19
N VAL A 543 7.33 22.07 20.91
CA VAL A 543 8.35 21.50 20.02
C VAL A 543 8.19 21.94 18.55
N LEU A 544 6.99 22.36 18.13
CA LEU A 544 6.68 22.66 16.73
C LEU A 544 6.64 24.17 16.44
N ALA A 545 7.41 24.61 15.44
CA ALA A 545 7.33 25.95 14.87
C ALA A 545 6.31 26.04 13.70
N ALA A 546 5.95 24.92 13.08
CA ALA A 546 4.97 24.85 12.00
C ALA A 546 4.24 23.50 11.96
N ALA A 547 3.02 23.49 11.42
CA ALA A 547 2.23 22.27 11.23
C ALA A 547 1.49 22.27 9.88
N SER A 548 1.36 21.08 9.27
CA SER A 548 0.59 20.85 8.04
C SER A 548 -0.16 19.53 8.13
N VAL A 549 -1.50 19.54 8.16
CA VAL A 549 -2.31 18.31 8.29
C VAL A 549 -3.19 18.07 7.06
N ALA A 550 -3.28 16.81 6.62
CA ALA A 550 -4.07 16.42 5.45
C ALA A 550 -5.51 16.00 5.81
N ASN A 551 -5.81 15.79 7.10
CA ASN A 551 -7.16 15.55 7.61
C ASN A 551 -7.47 16.53 8.76
N PRO A 552 -8.28 17.58 8.55
CA PRO A 552 -8.40 18.68 9.50
C PRO A 552 -9.36 18.40 10.69
N VAL A 553 -9.62 17.14 11.06
CA VAL A 553 -10.73 16.85 11.99
C VAL A 553 -10.39 15.90 13.12
N VAL A 554 -10.01 16.50 14.26
CA VAL A 554 -10.20 15.91 15.58
C VAL A 554 -11.21 16.79 16.31
N SER A 555 -12.49 16.65 15.97
CA SER A 555 -13.58 17.38 16.65
C SER A 555 -14.72 16.43 17.00
N PRO A 556 -15.46 16.69 18.10
CA PRO A 556 -16.66 15.91 18.43
C PRO A 556 -17.68 15.88 17.27
N LEU A 557 -17.73 16.94 16.47
CA LEU A 557 -18.62 17.03 15.31
C LEU A 557 -18.27 15.98 14.24
N TYR A 558 -16.99 15.68 14.02
CA TYR A 558 -16.58 14.62 13.09
C TYR A 558 -17.13 13.25 13.48
N TYR A 559 -17.01 12.92 14.76
CA TYR A 559 -17.52 11.68 15.31
C TYR A 559 -19.04 11.63 15.24
N LEU A 560 -19.72 12.73 15.59
CA LEU A 560 -21.17 12.85 15.48
C LEU A 560 -21.64 12.60 14.04
N ILE A 561 -20.97 13.21 13.06
CA ILE A 561 -21.29 13.04 11.65
C ILE A 561 -21.08 11.59 11.19
N GLY A 562 -19.94 10.98 11.58
CA GLY A 562 -19.65 9.60 11.23
C GLY A 562 -20.55 8.58 11.95
N SER A 563 -21.05 8.91 13.15
CA SER A 563 -21.90 8.03 13.97
C SER A 563 -23.37 8.05 13.55
N MET A 564 -23.79 8.94 12.65
CA MET A 564 -25.16 8.87 12.11
C MET A 564 -25.37 7.66 11.19
N ASN A 565 -24.30 6.94 10.81
CA ASN A 565 -24.44 5.67 10.12
C ASN A 565 -25.13 4.66 11.05
N VAL A 566 -26.45 4.47 10.83
CA VAL A 566 -27.32 3.62 11.65
C VAL A 566 -26.97 2.12 11.50
N ASN A 567 -26.07 1.76 10.57
CA ASN A 567 -25.61 0.39 10.36
C ASN A 567 -24.30 0.03 11.08
N ALA A 568 -23.74 0.94 11.87
CA ALA A 568 -22.60 0.64 12.74
C ALA A 568 -23.11 0.14 14.10
N ASP A 569 -23.57 -1.12 14.14
CA ASP A 569 -23.78 -1.86 15.39
C ASP A 569 -22.45 -2.22 16.08
#